data_AF-A0A4U0YSC9-F1
#
_entry.id   AF-A0A4U0YSC9-F1
#
_cell.length_a   1.000
_cell.length_b   1.000
_cell.length_c   1.000
_cell.angle_alpha   90.00
_cell.angle_beta   90.00
_cell.angle_gamma   90.00
#
_symmetry.space_group_name_H-M   'P 1'
#
loop_
_entity.id
_entity.type
_entity.pdbx_description
1 polymer ?
#
loop_
_entity_poly.entity_id
_entity_poly.type
_entity_poly.pdbx_seq_one_letter_code
_entity_poly.pdbx_strand_id
1 'polypeptide(L)'
;MATPDLTVRGAGIFGLATAWAAARRGAKVRLIETVRIGAGSSGGLVGALAPHVPEQWNDKKAFQFDSLAMAEGWWAEVAEASGLPTGYARLGRYQPLADARAVEAARARGLEA
;
A
#
# COMPACT_ATOMS: atom_id res chain seq x y z
N MET A 1 21.94 -7.13 26.41
CA MET A 1 21.31 -7.11 25.07
C MET A 1 21.71 -5.82 24.37
N ALA A 2 22.34 -5.86 23.20
CA ALA A 2 22.67 -4.63 22.46
C ALA A 2 21.40 -3.86 22.06
N THR A 3 21.39 -2.55 22.30
CA THR A 3 20.30 -1.59 22.01
C THR A 3 19.88 -1.66 20.53
N PRO A 4 18.58 -1.69 20.19
CA PRO A 4 18.13 -1.60 18.80
C PRO A 4 18.26 -0.16 18.26
N ASP A 5 18.51 -0.01 16.97
CA ASP A 5 18.53 1.29 16.29
C ASP A 5 17.12 1.86 16.11
N LEU A 6 16.13 0.97 15.93
CA LEU A 6 14.73 1.33 15.75
C LEU A 6 13.83 0.37 16.51
N THR A 7 12.91 0.91 17.31
CA THR A 7 11.79 0.14 17.88
C THR A 7 10.49 0.52 17.19
N VAL A 8 9.83 -0.44 16.55
CA VAL A 8 8.51 -0.27 15.92
C VAL A 8 7.46 -0.94 16.81
N ARG A 9 6.38 -0.21 17.13
CA ARG A 9 5.25 -0.73 17.91
C ARG A 9 4.02 -0.89 17.00
N GLY A 10 3.52 -2.11 16.92
CA GLY A 10 2.42 -2.53 16.04
C GLY A 10 2.93 -3.23 14.79
N ALA A 11 2.46 -4.45 14.55
CA ALA A 11 2.79 -5.24 13.36
C ALA A 11 1.62 -5.31 12.37
N GLY A 12 0.99 -4.15 12.14
CA GLY A 12 0.20 -3.91 10.93
C GLY A 12 1.10 -3.61 9.72
N ILE A 13 0.51 -3.36 8.55
CA ILE A 13 1.26 -3.21 7.30
C ILE A 13 2.26 -2.05 7.33
N PHE A 14 1.90 -0.91 7.94
CA PHE A 14 2.83 0.21 8.10
C PHE A 14 4.02 -0.13 9.01
N GLY A 15 3.76 -0.80 10.14
CA GLY A 15 4.83 -1.20 11.05
C GLY A 15 5.78 -2.21 10.43
N LEU A 16 5.24 -3.22 9.74
CA LEU A 16 6.04 -4.21 9.02
C LEU A 16 6.84 -3.58 7.88
N ALA A 17 6.21 -2.74 7.05
CA ALA A 17 6.89 -2.03 5.96
C ALA A 17 8.02 -1.14 6.48
N THR A 18 7.79 -0.42 7.58
CA THR A 18 8.80 0.44 8.23
C THR A 18 9.96 -0.41 8.78
N ALA A 19 9.65 -1.47 9.51
CA ALA A 19 10.65 -2.38 10.06
C ALA A 19 11.50 -3.03 8.96
N TRP A 20 10.87 -3.51 7.89
CA TRP A 20 11.56 -4.13 6.77
C TRP A 20 12.43 -3.13 5.99
N ALA A 21 11.91 -1.93 5.70
CA ALA A 21 12.68 -0.88 5.04
C ALA A 21 13.94 -0.49 5.84
N ALA A 22 13.81 -0.37 7.17
CA ALA A 22 14.95 -0.08 8.05
C ALA A 22 15.94 -1.25 8.11
N ALA A 23 15.45 -2.48 8.25
CA ALA A 23 16.29 -3.69 8.29
C ALA A 23 17.10 -3.87 7.00
N ARG A 24 16.50 -3.63 5.83
CA ARG A 24 17.19 -3.66 4.53
C ARG A 24 18.31 -2.64 4.40
N ARG A 25 18.28 -1.57 5.21
CA ARG A 25 19.32 -0.54 5.28
C ARG A 25 20.34 -0.79 6.40
N GLY A 26 20.32 -1.99 7.00
CA GLY A 26 21.27 -2.42 8.01
C GLY A 26 20.91 -2.07 9.46
N ALA A 27 19.73 -1.48 9.71
CA ALA A 27 19.32 -1.14 11.06
C ALA A 27 18.94 -2.40 11.86
N LYS A 28 19.34 -2.44 13.13
CA LYS A 28 18.88 -3.43 14.10
C LYS A 28 17.49 -3.04 14.61
N VAL A 29 16.47 -3.67 14.04
CA VAL A 29 15.07 -3.36 14.36
C VAL A 29 14.51 -4.26 15.46
N ARG A 30 13.76 -3.67 16.39
CA ARG A 30 12.87 -4.36 17.31
C ARG A 30 11.42 -4.06 16.95
N LEU A 31 10.68 -5.05 16.46
CA LEU A 31 9.25 -4.95 16.24
C LEU A 31 8.49 -5.56 17.42
N ILE A 32 7.52 -4.85 17.97
CA ILE A 32 6.69 -5.29 19.09
C ILE A 32 5.22 -5.30 18.65
N GLU A 33 4.57 -6.45 18.77
CA GLU A 33 3.14 -6.65 18.57
C GLU A 33 2.58 -7.40 19.79
N THR A 34 1.42 -6.99 20.28
CA THR A 34 0.86 -7.48 21.55
C THR A 34 -0.13 -8.63 21.35
N VAL A 35 -0.68 -8.80 20.14
CA VAL A 35 -1.72 -9.81 19.87
C VAL A 35 -1.20 -10.87 18.89
N ARG A 36 -1.13 -10.50 17.61
CA ARG A 36 -0.57 -11.30 16.51
C ARG A 36 -0.27 -10.38 15.34
N ILE A 37 0.63 -10.79 14.46
CA ILE A 37 0.90 -10.04 13.22
C ILE A 37 -0.42 -9.80 12.47
N GLY A 38 -0.66 -8.55 12.06
CA GLY A 38 -1.89 -8.16 11.37
C GLY A 38 -3.18 -8.33 12.19
N ALA A 39 -3.13 -8.24 13.53
CA ALA A 39 -4.34 -8.33 14.36
C ALA A 39 -5.33 -7.16 14.16
N GLY A 40 -4.83 -6.00 13.71
CA GLY A 40 -5.65 -4.80 13.46
C GLY A 40 -6.20 -4.73 12.03
N SER A 41 -6.41 -3.50 11.53
CA SER A 41 -7.00 -3.23 10.21
C SER A 41 -6.27 -3.91 9.05
N SER A 42 -4.97 -4.17 9.18
CA SER A 42 -4.16 -4.84 8.16
C SER A 42 -4.46 -6.33 7.98
N GLY A 43 -5.17 -6.98 8.91
CA GLY A 43 -5.63 -8.36 8.76
C GLY A 43 -6.92 -8.53 7.97
N GLY A 44 -7.49 -7.44 7.44
CA GLY A 44 -8.70 -7.47 6.63
C GLY A 44 -8.48 -8.09 5.24
N LEU A 45 -9.57 -8.57 4.62
CA LEU A 45 -9.52 -9.36 3.38
C LEU A 45 -9.53 -8.53 2.09
N VAL A 46 -9.84 -7.23 2.15
CA VAL A 46 -10.18 -6.46 0.93
C VAL A 46 -8.98 -6.32 -0.01
N GLY A 47 -7.81 -5.91 0.51
CA GLY A 47 -6.57 -5.79 -0.27
C GLY A 47 -6.61 -4.85 -1.50
N ALA A 48 -7.74 -4.20 -1.77
CA ALA A 48 -7.94 -3.40 -2.97
C ALA A 48 -7.13 -2.10 -2.93
N LEU A 49 -6.28 -1.92 -3.94
CA LEU A 49 -5.51 -0.69 -4.15
C LEU A 49 -6.37 0.32 -4.90
N ALA A 50 -7.17 1.08 -4.16
CA ALA A 50 -8.15 2.05 -4.70
C ALA A 50 -7.68 3.50 -4.50
N PRO A 51 -6.79 4.05 -5.36
CA PRO A 51 -6.44 5.47 -5.31
C PRO A 51 -7.66 6.34 -5.65
N HIS A 52 -7.63 7.58 -5.17
CA HIS A 52 -8.63 8.57 -5.57
C HIS A 52 -8.56 8.84 -7.08
N VAL A 53 -9.68 9.30 -7.64
CA VAL A 53 -9.72 9.79 -9.03
C VAL A 53 -8.73 10.94 -9.24
N PRO A 54 -8.09 11.03 -10.42
CA PRO A 54 -7.04 12.01 -10.70
C PRO A 54 -7.57 13.44 -10.98
N GLU A 55 -8.77 13.77 -10.53
CA GLU A 55 -9.31 15.14 -10.59
C GLU A 55 -8.74 15.97 -9.44
N GLN A 56 -8.65 17.30 -9.52
CA GLN A 56 -8.21 18.18 -8.42
C GLN A 56 -6.92 17.68 -7.72
N TRP A 57 -5.82 17.66 -8.48
CA TRP A 57 -4.55 17.12 -8.01
C TRP A 57 -4.04 17.82 -6.74
N ASN A 58 -3.46 17.05 -5.82
CA ASN A 58 -2.86 17.53 -4.59
C ASN A 58 -1.78 16.56 -4.09
N ASP A 59 -1.01 16.97 -3.09
CA ASP A 59 0.12 16.20 -2.55
C ASP A 59 -0.30 14.80 -2.06
N LYS A 60 -1.51 14.66 -1.51
CA LYS A 60 -2.02 13.35 -1.08
C LYS A 60 -2.23 12.42 -2.26
N LYS A 61 -2.74 12.91 -3.39
CA LYS A 61 -2.94 12.11 -4.62
C LYS A 61 -1.60 11.75 -5.27
N ALA A 62 -0.64 12.67 -5.28
CA ALA A 62 0.73 12.39 -5.71
C ALA A 62 1.35 11.26 -4.87
N PHE A 63 1.27 11.36 -3.54
CA PHE A 63 1.76 10.31 -2.64
C PHE A 63 1.09 8.95 -2.89
N GLN A 64 -0.23 8.93 -3.12
CA GLN A 64 -0.94 7.69 -3.47
C GLN A 64 -0.46 7.12 -4.80
N PHE A 65 -0.27 7.96 -5.83
CA PHE A 65 0.22 7.54 -7.13
C PHE A 65 1.65 6.97 -7.04
N ASP A 66 2.57 7.67 -6.37
CA ASP A 66 3.95 7.22 -6.21
C ASP A 66 4.02 5.87 -5.47
N SER A 67 3.22 5.71 -4.42
CA SER A 67 3.08 4.43 -3.70
C SER A 67 2.58 3.30 -4.59
N LEU A 68 1.64 3.56 -5.49
CA LEU A 68 1.16 2.57 -6.46
C LEU A 68 2.18 2.23 -7.53
N ALA A 69 2.91 3.24 -8.03
CA ALA A 69 3.97 3.04 -9.01
C ALA A 69 5.12 2.19 -8.43
N MET A 70 5.40 2.32 -7.14
CA MET A 70 6.40 1.52 -6.43
C MET A 70 5.93 0.08 -6.10
N ALA A 71 4.62 -0.18 -6.08
CA ALA A 71 4.07 -1.38 -5.47
C ALA A 71 4.55 -2.67 -6.13
N GLU A 72 4.70 -2.69 -7.46
CA GLU A 72 5.11 -3.89 -8.20
C GLU A 72 6.49 -4.40 -7.76
N GLY A 73 7.49 -3.52 -7.78
CA GLY A 73 8.84 -3.89 -7.32
C GLY A 73 8.87 -4.21 -5.82
N TRP A 74 8.18 -3.41 -5.01
CA TRP A 74 8.12 -3.61 -3.56
C TRP A 74 7.57 -5.00 -3.19
N TRP A 75 6.42 -5.38 -3.76
CA TRP A 75 5.80 -6.67 -3.43
C TRP A 75 6.55 -7.87 -4.03
N ALA A 76 7.26 -7.69 -5.14
CA ALA A 76 8.15 -8.72 -5.67
C ALA A 76 9.31 -9.01 -4.70
N GLU A 77 9.98 -7.97 -4.19
CA GLU A 77 11.04 -8.11 -3.19
C GLU A 77 10.53 -8.73 -1.87
N VAL A 78 9.31 -8.39 -1.42
CA VAL A 78 8.69 -9.04 -0.25
C VAL A 78 8.45 -10.53 -0.50
N ALA A 79 7.93 -10.88 -1.68
CA ALA A 79 7.68 -12.27 -2.04
C ALA A 79 8.99 -13.09 -2.06
N GLU A 80 10.05 -12.52 -2.65
CA GLU A 80 11.38 -13.14 -2.67
C GLU A 80 11.94 -13.33 -1.25
N ALA A 81 11.93 -12.28 -0.43
CA ALA A 81 12.49 -12.33 0.92
C ALA A 81 11.73 -13.27 1.86
N SER A 82 10.42 -13.41 1.67
CA SER A 82 9.57 -14.26 2.52
C SER A 82 9.42 -15.70 2.00
N GLY A 83 9.66 -15.94 0.71
CA GLY A 83 9.32 -17.20 0.06
C GLY A 83 7.80 -17.46 -0.02
N LEU A 84 6.97 -16.43 0.21
CA LEU A 84 5.51 -16.53 0.28
C LEU A 84 4.84 -15.64 -0.77
N PRO A 85 3.68 -16.04 -1.32
CA PRO A 85 2.92 -15.19 -2.23
C PRO A 85 2.33 -13.98 -1.48
N THR A 86 2.43 -12.80 -2.09
CA THR A 86 1.81 -11.56 -1.56
C THR A 86 0.39 -11.34 -2.08
N GLY A 87 0.03 -11.99 -3.19
CA GLY A 87 -1.25 -11.78 -3.87
C GLY A 87 -1.34 -10.46 -4.65
N TYR A 88 -0.24 -9.70 -4.77
CA TYR A 88 -0.23 -8.47 -5.56
C TYR A 88 -0.42 -8.74 -7.05
N ALA A 89 -1.32 -7.99 -7.68
CA ALA A 89 -1.51 -8.01 -9.14
C ALA A 89 -2.10 -6.68 -9.64
N ARG A 90 -1.75 -6.30 -10.88
CA ARG A 90 -2.25 -5.09 -11.56
C ARG A 90 -3.47 -5.41 -12.42
N LEU A 91 -4.56 -5.83 -11.77
CA LEU A 91 -5.76 -6.33 -12.46
C LEU A 91 -6.68 -5.22 -12.99
N GLY A 92 -6.37 -3.95 -12.72
CA GLY A 92 -7.26 -2.83 -12.99
C GLY A 92 -8.49 -2.82 -12.06
N ARG A 93 -9.42 -1.90 -12.33
CA ARG A 93 -10.70 -1.82 -11.63
C ARG A 93 -11.82 -1.46 -12.59
N TYR A 94 -12.98 -2.05 -12.40
CA TYR A 94 -14.22 -1.62 -13.05
C TYR A 94 -14.98 -0.69 -12.10
N GLN A 95 -15.35 0.49 -12.59
CA GLN A 95 -16.18 1.44 -11.85
C GLN A 95 -17.52 1.60 -12.56
N PRO A 96 -18.62 1.05 -12.01
CA PRO A 96 -19.95 1.24 -12.57
C PRO A 96 -20.33 2.71 -12.60
N LEU A 97 -21.01 3.13 -13.68
CA LEU A 97 -21.57 4.47 -13.83
C LEU A 97 -23.08 4.34 -13.70
N ALA A 98 -23.63 4.87 -12.59
CA ALA A 98 -25.01 4.60 -12.20
C ALA A 98 -26.05 5.36 -13.04
N ASP A 99 -25.65 6.47 -13.66
CA ASP A 99 -26.55 7.38 -14.38
C ASP A 99 -25.82 8.14 -15.50
N ALA A 100 -26.59 8.91 -16.29
CA ALA A 100 -26.06 9.72 -17.39
C ALA A 100 -25.04 10.77 -16.93
N ARG A 101 -25.23 11.34 -15.73
CA ARG A 101 -24.30 12.34 -15.17
C ARG A 101 -22.93 11.72 -14.88
N ALA A 102 -22.90 10.49 -14.35
CA ALA A 102 -21.67 9.75 -14.12
C ALA A 102 -20.95 9.42 -15.45
N VAL A 103 -21.71 9.15 -16.51
CA VAL A 103 -21.18 8.96 -17.88
C VAL A 103 -20.57 10.25 -18.42
N GLU A 104 -21.27 11.37 -18.32
CA GLU A 104 -20.76 12.68 -18.78
C GLU A 104 -19.47 13.05 -18.04
N ALA A 105 -19.43 12.91 -16.72
CA ALA A 105 -18.23 13.17 -15.93
C ALA A 105 -17.06 12.25 -16.33
N ALA A 106 -17.32 10.97 -16.62
CA ALA A 106 -16.30 10.04 -17.10
C ALA A 106 -15.74 10.42 -18.48
N ARG A 107 -16.59 10.90 -19.39
CA ARG A 107 -16.16 11.37 -20.71
C ARG A 107 -15.33 12.65 -20.60
N ALA A 108 -15.75 13.60 -19.76
CA ALA A 108 -15.02 14.85 -19.54
C ALA A 108 -13.58 14.57 -19.06
N ARG A 109 -13.41 13.69 -18.08
CA ARG A 109 -12.08 13.26 -17.60
C ARG A 109 -11.18 12.70 -18.72
N GLY A 110 -11.75 11.95 -19.67
CA GLY A 110 -10.98 11.36 -20.76
C GLY A 110 -10.44 12.37 -21.78
N LEU A 111 -10.96 13.60 -21.78
CA LEU A 111 -10.50 14.70 -22.63
C LEU A 111 -9.42 15.56 -21.95
N GLU A 112 -9.33 15.51 -20.61
CA GLU A 112 -8.36 16.26 -19.80
C GLU A 112 -7.03 15.50 -19.60
N ALA A 113 -7.00 14.19 -19.89
CA ALA A 113 -5.88 13.29 -19.65
C ALA A 113 -4.84 13.27 -20.79
#